data_AF-A0A3L7Q0B3-F1
#
_entry.id   AF-A0A3L7Q0B3-F1
#
_cell.length_a   1.000
_cell.length_b   1.000
_cell.length_c   1.000
_cell.angle_alpha   90.00
_cell.angle_beta   90.00
_cell.angle_gamma   90.00
#
_symmetry.space_group_name_H-M   'P 1'
#
loop_
_entity.id
_entity.type
_entity.pdbx_description
1 polymer ?
#
loop_
_entity_poly.entity_id
_entity_poly.type
_entity_poly.pdbx_seq_one_letter_code
_entity_poly.pdbx_strand_id
1 'polypeptide(L)'
;MPLSVVVGEPVKVRARGLRLEGVMEVRSMTAGITTSLLSQGKVGLPNGVPAEKAGDTQVEFELRFTADLPVPPPTEMVIVLVAPHGEMPLRLALLAPERGVLEVEPNPGFDKAQVFSLPSGAPLSILGTIERPQDVDVFHLAAEAGERLRVSVTAHSLGSLLDPLLTLHDSKGALIATADDGEGSRDPQLEITVPRTGPIYLVVQDANDAGSEAHPYRVTVESSAPVEPLAAVSFVRDIAPILQRHCVACHGELKAEGAWRADSLAALSQAGTSGAESFLAGDRGASEAFVRITSTDADLRMPLDGAPLSNLDIDAIARWIDAGLPFDGISADALLVDQIPPPVHPAAPSSYATLPPVTALAFTPSGDLLVGGWREVLVIDPASGGVRGRICNLPERSSRIALHPAGDRFAVAGGVPGRLGEVRLFTLSGDLLRVLAPGSDTVHDVAWSPGGDRLAVASSDATVRIFDAESGSLVRTISGHRDWVLAVAWSPDGSRIATGSRDRTAKVFESSSGALLTTYGRHDAPVRGVLFAPGGEEMISASDAQKWDRWKIAAAAHLRDTHLGGEVFQLVAAGEFFVVPSANGKVHLFKLQDGEKVREYDSGTGRRVISVAASGPADLVAAGTQDGRVVVWKLSTA
;
A
#
# COMPACT_ATOMS: atom_id res chain seq x y z
N MET A 1 -42.63 50.24 -14.26
CA MET A 1 -41.37 49.63 -14.75
C MET A 1 -41.35 48.21 -14.21
N PRO A 2 -41.30 47.16 -15.05
CA PRO A 2 -41.12 45.82 -14.51
C PRO A 2 -39.73 45.76 -13.86
N LEU A 3 -39.70 45.32 -12.61
CA LEU A 3 -38.51 45.24 -11.78
C LEU A 3 -37.86 43.87 -12.10
N SER A 4 -36.82 43.86 -12.93
CA SER A 4 -36.10 42.62 -13.24
C SER A 4 -35.23 42.22 -12.05
N VAL A 5 -35.53 41.08 -11.43
CA VAL A 5 -34.73 40.50 -10.34
C VAL A 5 -33.95 39.30 -10.89
N VAL A 6 -32.64 39.29 -10.65
CA VAL A 6 -31.78 38.14 -10.95
C VAL A 6 -32.04 37.06 -9.90
N VAL A 7 -32.40 35.86 -10.33
CA VAL A 7 -32.64 34.72 -9.43
C VAL A 7 -31.46 33.73 -9.57
N GLY A 8 -30.59 33.69 -8.57
CA GLY A 8 -29.50 32.71 -8.43
C GLY A 8 -28.13 33.11 -9.01
N GLU A 9 -27.07 32.42 -8.57
CA GLU A 9 -25.73 32.49 -9.15
C GLU A 9 -25.61 31.61 -10.42
N PRO A 10 -24.71 31.92 -11.37
CA PRO A 10 -24.57 31.17 -12.61
C PRO A 10 -24.14 29.71 -12.37
N VAL A 11 -24.78 28.76 -13.06
CA VAL A 11 -24.35 27.35 -13.08
C VAL A 11 -23.30 27.15 -14.18
N LYS A 12 -22.14 26.59 -13.81
CA LYS A 12 -21.08 26.21 -14.76
C LYS A 12 -21.16 24.72 -15.07
N VAL A 13 -21.25 24.37 -16.35
CA VAL A 13 -21.25 22.98 -16.82
C VAL A 13 -19.94 22.71 -17.57
N ARG A 14 -19.25 21.62 -17.23
CA ARG A 14 -17.98 21.23 -17.84
C ARG A 14 -18.10 19.84 -18.46
N ALA A 15 -17.97 19.76 -19.78
CA ALA A 15 -17.93 18.49 -20.51
C ALA A 15 -16.51 18.23 -21.06
N ARG A 16 -16.01 16.99 -20.91
CA ARG A 16 -14.75 16.51 -21.50
C ARG A 16 -15.06 15.41 -22.52
N GLY A 17 -14.46 15.49 -23.71
CA GLY A 17 -14.51 14.40 -24.70
C GLY A 17 -15.68 14.39 -25.69
N LEU A 18 -16.50 15.45 -25.77
CA LEU A 18 -17.65 15.51 -26.70
C LEU A 18 -17.44 16.54 -27.83
N ARG A 19 -17.74 16.14 -29.08
CA ARG A 19 -17.78 17.05 -30.24
C ARG A 19 -19.21 17.59 -30.41
N LEU A 20 -19.44 18.85 -30.07
CA LEU A 20 -20.74 19.51 -30.15
C LEU A 20 -20.84 20.36 -31.43
N GLU A 21 -21.62 19.91 -32.41
CA GLU A 21 -22.08 20.74 -33.53
C GLU A 21 -23.62 20.69 -33.56
N GLY A 22 -24.27 21.55 -32.76
CA GLY A 22 -25.74 21.59 -32.67
C GLY A 22 -26.29 22.75 -31.85
N VAL A 23 -27.60 23.02 -32.00
CA VAL A 23 -28.33 24.11 -31.33
C VAL A 23 -28.87 23.59 -29.99
N MET A 24 -28.67 24.36 -28.92
CA MET A 24 -29.25 24.09 -27.60
C MET A 24 -30.69 24.63 -27.56
N GLU A 25 -31.67 23.76 -27.27
CA GLU A 25 -33.08 24.14 -27.09
C GLU A 25 -33.45 24.03 -25.60
N VAL A 26 -33.75 25.16 -24.95
CA VAL A 26 -34.21 25.20 -23.56
C VAL A 26 -35.73 25.19 -23.56
N ARG A 27 -36.36 24.10 -23.12
CA ARG A 27 -37.81 24.03 -22.94
C ARG A 27 -38.16 24.20 -21.47
N SER A 28 -38.55 25.42 -21.08
CA SER A 28 -39.19 25.67 -19.79
C SER A 28 -40.65 25.22 -19.86
N MET A 29 -41.09 24.39 -18.93
CA MET A 29 -42.52 24.21 -18.62
C MET A 29 -42.82 24.83 -17.26
N THR A 30 -42.70 26.16 -17.17
CA THR A 30 -43.31 26.92 -16.09
C THR A 30 -43.81 28.24 -16.64
N ALA A 31 -45.12 28.47 -16.57
CA ALA A 31 -45.75 29.68 -17.12
C ALA A 31 -45.16 30.94 -16.46
N GLY A 32 -44.52 31.81 -17.26
CA GLY A 32 -44.03 33.13 -16.83
C GLY A 32 -42.53 33.32 -16.70
N ILE A 33 -41.68 32.33 -17.06
CA ILE A 33 -40.21 32.49 -17.08
C ILE A 33 -39.74 32.65 -18.52
N THR A 34 -39.04 33.74 -18.83
CA THR A 34 -38.41 33.97 -20.14
C THR A 34 -36.92 33.71 -20.03
N THR A 35 -36.39 32.77 -20.81
CA THR A 35 -34.96 32.41 -20.84
C THR A 35 -34.24 33.10 -22.00
N SER A 36 -33.07 33.68 -21.75
CA SER A 36 -32.19 34.25 -22.78
C SER A 36 -30.79 33.66 -22.69
N LEU A 37 -30.29 33.14 -23.82
CA LEU A 37 -28.91 32.64 -23.98
C LEU A 37 -27.96 33.81 -24.18
N LEU A 38 -26.93 33.97 -23.33
CA LEU A 38 -26.02 35.12 -23.40
C LEU A 38 -24.82 34.94 -24.34
N SER A 39 -24.48 33.71 -24.76
CA SER A 39 -23.46 33.49 -25.80
C SER A 39 -23.71 32.23 -26.64
N GLN A 40 -23.68 32.37 -27.96
CA GLN A 40 -23.50 31.24 -28.89
C GLN A 40 -22.00 31.04 -29.10
N GLY A 41 -21.42 30.00 -28.51
CA GLY A 41 -20.09 29.53 -28.90
C GLY A 41 -20.20 28.66 -30.17
N LYS A 42 -19.87 29.21 -31.35
CA LYS A 42 -19.57 28.36 -32.52
C LYS A 42 -18.17 27.77 -32.34
N VAL A 43 -18.07 26.47 -32.06
CA VAL A 43 -16.81 25.72 -32.21
C VAL A 43 -16.72 25.28 -33.67
N GLY A 44 -16.17 26.13 -34.53
CA GLY A 44 -15.70 25.70 -35.84
C GLY A 44 -14.26 25.22 -35.70
N LEU A 45 -13.94 24.01 -36.17
CA LEU A 45 -12.54 23.65 -36.42
C LEU A 45 -11.96 24.68 -37.41
N PRO A 46 -10.73 25.19 -37.22
CA PRO A 46 -10.04 25.95 -38.25
C PRO A 46 -9.98 25.11 -39.53
N ASN A 47 -10.34 25.70 -40.68
CA ASN A 47 -10.36 25.01 -41.97
C ASN A 47 -9.07 24.21 -42.19
N GLY A 48 -9.17 22.89 -42.30
CA GLY A 48 -8.09 22.01 -42.74
C GLY A 48 -7.51 21.00 -41.74
N VAL A 49 -8.10 20.80 -40.55
CA VAL A 49 -7.64 19.75 -39.60
C VAL A 49 -8.47 18.47 -39.74
N PRO A 50 -7.88 17.29 -40.04
CA PRO A 50 -8.59 16.01 -40.04
C PRO A 50 -9.07 15.61 -38.64
N ALA A 51 -10.22 14.94 -38.55
CA ALA A 51 -10.94 14.61 -37.31
C ALA A 51 -10.15 13.76 -36.28
N GLU A 52 -9.03 13.15 -36.68
CA GLU A 52 -8.21 12.28 -35.83
C GLU A 52 -7.17 13.01 -34.96
N LYS A 53 -7.18 14.34 -34.91
CA LYS A 53 -6.28 15.16 -34.07
C LYS A 53 -6.99 16.16 -33.14
N ALA A 54 -8.28 16.00 -32.89
CA ALA A 54 -8.96 16.81 -31.87
C ALA A 54 -8.64 16.25 -30.47
N GLY A 55 -7.69 16.89 -29.77
CA GLY A 55 -7.49 16.65 -28.34
C GLY A 55 -8.67 17.17 -27.50
N ASP A 56 -8.67 16.83 -26.21
CA ASP A 56 -9.65 17.24 -25.18
C ASP A 56 -10.15 18.68 -25.38
N THR A 57 -11.32 18.81 -26.01
CA THR A 57 -11.93 20.11 -26.21
C THR A 57 -12.87 20.38 -25.04
N GLN A 58 -12.49 21.30 -24.16
CA GLN A 58 -13.38 21.82 -23.12
C GLN A 58 -14.30 22.88 -23.70
N VAL A 59 -15.59 22.78 -23.38
CA VAL A 59 -16.57 23.83 -23.68
C VAL A 59 -17.25 24.24 -22.38
N GLU A 60 -17.24 25.53 -22.08
CA GLU A 60 -17.83 26.14 -20.89
C GLU A 60 -18.94 27.11 -21.34
N PHE A 61 -20.12 27.03 -20.72
CA PHE A 61 -21.23 27.95 -20.99
C PHE A 61 -21.79 28.51 -19.68
N GLU A 62 -22.33 29.74 -19.75
CA GLU A 62 -22.96 30.45 -18.63
C GLU A 62 -24.46 30.65 -18.91
N LEU A 63 -25.33 30.19 -18.00
CA LEU A 63 -26.78 30.39 -18.05
C LEU A 63 -27.20 31.39 -16.97
N ARG A 64 -28.00 32.41 -17.33
CA ARG A 64 -28.61 33.37 -16.40
C ARG A 64 -30.12 33.42 -16.56
N PHE A 65 -30.82 33.57 -15.44
CA PHE A 65 -32.28 33.60 -15.37
C PHE A 65 -32.79 34.96 -14.90
N THR A 66 -33.84 35.47 -15.54
CA THR A 66 -34.56 36.69 -15.17
C THR A 66 -36.05 36.40 -15.13
N ALA A 67 -36.71 36.79 -14.04
CA ALA A 67 -38.17 36.66 -13.86
C ALA A 67 -38.79 38.02 -13.50
N ASP A 68 -40.02 38.26 -13.97
CA ASP A 68 -40.75 39.52 -13.76
C ASP A 68 -41.47 39.59 -12.40
N LEU A 69 -41.52 38.48 -11.64
CA LEU A 69 -42.13 38.35 -10.31
C LEU A 69 -41.32 37.35 -9.45
N PRO A 70 -41.44 37.39 -8.10
CA PRO A 70 -40.82 36.39 -7.23
C PRO A 70 -41.52 35.03 -7.40
N VAL A 71 -41.01 34.22 -8.34
CA VAL A 71 -41.39 32.83 -8.54
C VAL A 71 -40.33 31.97 -7.82
N PRO A 72 -40.71 30.91 -7.08
CA PRO A 72 -39.72 29.94 -6.59
C PRO A 72 -38.88 29.38 -7.76
N PRO A 73 -37.58 29.09 -7.54
CA PRO A 73 -36.73 28.55 -8.60
C PRO A 73 -37.35 27.26 -9.17
N PRO A 74 -37.21 26.98 -10.48
CA PRO A 74 -37.73 25.77 -11.07
C PRO A 74 -37.15 24.54 -10.35
N THR A 75 -38.03 23.61 -9.96
CA THR A 75 -37.65 22.34 -9.29
C THR A 75 -37.13 21.28 -10.26
N GLU A 76 -37.25 21.51 -11.57
CA GLU A 76 -36.79 20.60 -12.61
C GLU A 76 -36.44 21.40 -13.88
N MET A 77 -35.30 21.12 -14.50
CA MET A 77 -34.85 21.75 -15.74
C MET A 77 -34.19 20.70 -16.62
N VAL A 78 -34.54 20.66 -17.91
CA VAL A 78 -34.00 19.71 -18.89
C VAL A 78 -33.15 20.44 -19.92
N ILE A 79 -31.87 20.09 -20.02
CA ILE A 79 -30.95 20.59 -21.05
C ILE A 79 -30.73 19.45 -22.06
N VAL A 80 -31.10 19.68 -23.33
CA VAL A 80 -30.90 18.72 -24.42
C VAL A 80 -29.74 19.18 -25.31
N LEU A 81 -28.73 18.33 -25.47
CA LEU A 81 -27.63 18.52 -26.42
C LEU A 81 -27.89 17.68 -27.67
N VAL A 82 -27.86 18.28 -28.86
CA VAL A 82 -28.12 17.58 -30.14
C VAL A 82 -26.83 17.54 -30.97
N ALA A 83 -26.43 16.36 -31.47
CA ALA A 83 -25.28 16.17 -32.35
C ALA A 83 -25.71 15.83 -33.80
N PRO A 84 -24.86 16.03 -34.84
CA PRO A 84 -25.27 15.94 -36.25
C PRO A 84 -25.61 14.54 -36.78
N HIS A 85 -25.25 13.47 -36.06
CA HIS A 85 -25.33 12.08 -36.55
C HIS A 85 -26.27 11.19 -35.74
N GLY A 86 -27.44 11.72 -35.39
CA GLY A 86 -28.50 10.99 -34.71
C GLY A 86 -28.85 11.64 -33.38
N GLU A 87 -30.13 11.65 -33.05
CA GLU A 87 -30.62 12.18 -31.78
C GLU A 87 -30.01 11.37 -30.63
N MET A 88 -29.11 11.98 -29.85
CA MET A 88 -28.74 11.50 -28.52
C MET A 88 -29.32 12.49 -27.50
N PRO A 89 -30.50 12.23 -26.94
CA PRO A 89 -31.05 13.10 -25.92
C PRO A 89 -30.34 12.84 -24.58
N LEU A 90 -29.34 13.66 -24.25
CA LEU A 90 -28.94 13.79 -22.84
C LEU A 90 -30.08 14.50 -22.09
N ARG A 91 -30.63 13.89 -21.04
CA ARG A 91 -31.59 14.51 -20.13
C ARG A 91 -30.92 14.71 -18.77
N LEU A 92 -30.54 15.94 -18.47
CA LEU A 92 -30.01 16.34 -17.17
C LEU A 92 -31.14 16.97 -16.37
N ALA A 93 -31.39 16.51 -15.14
CA ALA A 93 -32.29 17.15 -14.18
C ALA A 93 -31.46 17.90 -13.13
N LEU A 94 -31.62 19.22 -13.03
CA LEU A 94 -31.04 20.03 -11.96
C LEU A 94 -32.00 20.09 -10.77
N LEU A 95 -31.54 19.66 -9.59
CA LEU A 95 -32.24 19.87 -8.33
C LEU A 95 -31.40 20.77 -7.41
N ALA A 96 -31.94 21.97 -7.16
CA ALA A 96 -31.55 23.02 -6.21
C ALA A 96 -30.18 23.75 -6.41
N PRO A 97 -30.16 25.10 -6.37
CA PRO A 97 -29.01 25.93 -6.76
C PRO A 97 -28.03 26.21 -5.61
N GLU A 98 -27.75 25.25 -4.74
CA GLU A 98 -26.73 25.43 -3.70
C GLU A 98 -25.47 24.66 -4.07
N ARG A 99 -24.62 25.32 -4.87
CA ARG A 99 -23.23 24.96 -5.18
C ARG A 99 -23.03 23.54 -5.72
N GLY A 100 -23.15 23.38 -7.04
CA GLY A 100 -22.75 22.15 -7.72
C GLY A 100 -22.02 22.44 -9.02
N VAL A 101 -20.83 21.85 -9.18
CA VAL A 101 -20.22 21.62 -10.49
C VAL A 101 -20.71 20.24 -10.94
N LEU A 102 -21.38 20.16 -12.09
CA LEU A 102 -21.76 18.87 -12.67
C LEU A 102 -20.60 18.40 -13.58
N GLU A 103 -19.83 17.41 -13.13
CA GLU A 103 -18.82 16.74 -13.95
C GLU A 103 -19.41 15.46 -14.56
N VAL A 104 -19.35 15.35 -15.89
CA VAL A 104 -19.71 14.14 -16.63
C VAL A 104 -18.40 13.54 -17.16
N GLU A 105 -17.96 12.44 -16.55
CA GLU A 105 -16.81 11.67 -17.04
C GLU A 105 -17.28 10.36 -17.69
N PRO A 106 -16.76 9.98 -18.88
CA PRO A 106 -16.95 8.65 -19.43
C PRO A 106 -16.10 7.62 -18.65
N ASN A 107 -16.72 6.53 -18.18
CA ASN A 107 -16.02 5.42 -17.52
C ASN A 107 -15.48 4.44 -18.58
N PRO A 108 -14.22 3.98 -18.49
CA PRO A 108 -13.61 3.04 -19.45
C PRO A 108 -14.25 1.64 -19.54
N GLY A 109 -15.25 1.31 -18.72
CA GLY A 109 -15.97 0.03 -18.75
C GLY A 109 -17.42 0.07 -19.27
N PHE A 110 -18.03 1.26 -19.41
CA PHE A 110 -19.44 1.41 -19.80
C PHE A 110 -19.61 2.63 -20.70
N ASP A 111 -20.11 2.42 -21.93
CA ASP A 111 -20.28 3.48 -22.95
C ASP A 111 -21.42 4.48 -22.62
N LYS A 112 -22.23 4.20 -21.59
CA LYS A 112 -23.35 5.04 -21.11
C LYS A 112 -23.36 5.06 -19.58
N ALA A 113 -23.08 6.20 -18.96
CA ALA A 113 -23.23 6.37 -17.51
C ALA A 113 -23.79 7.77 -17.18
N GLN A 114 -24.78 7.82 -16.29
CA GLN A 114 -25.34 9.05 -15.74
C GLN A 114 -24.88 9.22 -14.29
N VAL A 115 -24.38 10.41 -13.95
CA VAL A 115 -23.76 10.67 -12.64
C VAL A 115 -24.71 11.45 -11.74
N PHE A 116 -24.97 10.93 -10.53
CA PHE A 116 -25.79 11.60 -9.53
C PHE A 116 -25.08 11.59 -8.15
N SER A 117 -25.12 12.72 -7.45
CA SER A 117 -24.64 12.83 -6.06
C SER A 117 -25.83 13.06 -5.15
N LEU A 118 -25.94 12.30 -4.06
CA LEU A 118 -27.05 12.40 -3.12
C LEU A 118 -26.63 13.24 -1.91
N PRO A 119 -27.32 14.35 -1.61
CA PRO A 119 -27.25 14.97 -0.28
C PRO A 119 -27.92 14.06 0.75
N SER A 120 -27.38 14.03 1.98
CA SER A 120 -27.98 13.26 3.07
C SER A 120 -29.43 13.69 3.34
N GLY A 121 -30.35 12.73 3.38
CA GLY A 121 -31.73 12.93 3.83
C GLY A 121 -32.78 13.37 2.80
N ALA A 122 -32.45 13.50 1.51
CA ALA A 122 -33.44 13.80 0.45
C ALA A 122 -33.68 12.58 -0.47
N PRO A 123 -34.94 12.19 -0.77
CA PRO A 123 -35.22 11.18 -1.78
C PRO A 123 -34.95 11.74 -3.18
N LEU A 124 -34.17 11.02 -3.99
CA LEU A 124 -33.94 11.33 -5.40
C LEU A 124 -34.84 10.44 -6.26
N SER A 125 -35.66 11.03 -7.13
CA SER A 125 -36.42 10.29 -8.13
C SER A 125 -35.85 10.57 -9.51
N ILE A 126 -35.40 9.52 -10.19
CA ILE A 126 -34.81 9.55 -11.52
C ILE A 126 -35.80 8.87 -12.49
N LEU A 127 -35.98 9.44 -13.68
CA LEU A 127 -36.77 8.85 -14.76
C LEU A 127 -35.85 8.45 -15.90
N GLY A 128 -35.94 7.20 -16.36
CA GLY A 128 -35.13 6.65 -17.45
C GLY A 128 -35.98 5.89 -18.48
N THR A 129 -35.37 5.58 -19.61
CA THR A 129 -35.98 4.76 -20.67
C THR A 129 -34.93 3.83 -21.24
N ILE A 130 -35.17 2.52 -21.18
CA ILE A 130 -34.34 1.53 -21.87
C ILE A 130 -34.82 1.46 -23.32
N GLU A 131 -33.97 1.83 -24.27
CA GLU A 131 -34.34 1.86 -25.70
C GLU A 131 -34.25 0.48 -26.36
N ARG A 132 -33.41 -0.44 -25.86
CA ARG A 132 -33.23 -1.81 -26.37
C ARG A 132 -32.95 -2.82 -25.23
N PRO A 133 -33.31 -4.11 -25.38
CA PRO A 133 -33.15 -5.13 -24.31
C PRO A 133 -31.73 -5.33 -23.77
N GLN A 134 -30.73 -4.93 -24.54
CA GLN A 134 -29.30 -5.05 -24.21
C GLN A 134 -28.65 -3.69 -23.90
N ASP A 135 -29.44 -2.61 -23.86
CA ASP A 135 -29.01 -1.33 -23.32
C ASP A 135 -29.02 -1.38 -21.80
N VAL A 136 -27.99 -0.79 -21.21
CA VAL A 136 -27.78 -0.74 -19.77
C VAL A 136 -27.73 0.72 -19.37
N ASP A 137 -28.54 1.09 -18.38
CA ASP A 137 -28.43 2.40 -17.73
C ASP A 137 -27.62 2.26 -16.45
N VAL A 138 -26.50 2.97 -16.40
CA VAL A 138 -25.57 2.97 -15.25
C VAL A 138 -25.70 4.29 -14.50
N PHE A 139 -25.95 4.21 -13.20
CA PHE A 139 -26.04 5.34 -12.29
C PHE A 139 -24.87 5.31 -11.31
N HIS A 140 -24.13 6.41 -11.22
CA HIS A 140 -23.15 6.61 -10.15
C HIS A 140 -23.87 7.09 -8.89
N LEU A 141 -23.63 6.43 -7.75
CA LEU A 141 -24.13 6.84 -6.43
C LEU A 141 -22.96 7.29 -5.56
N ALA A 142 -22.84 8.59 -5.32
CA ALA A 142 -21.90 9.14 -4.35
C ALA A 142 -22.55 9.19 -2.95
N ALA A 143 -21.95 8.49 -1.98
CA ALA A 143 -22.34 8.50 -0.57
C ALA A 143 -21.14 8.96 0.28
N GLU A 144 -21.38 9.66 1.38
CA GLU A 144 -20.30 10.00 2.31
C GLU A 144 -19.87 8.76 3.12
N ALA A 145 -18.59 8.72 3.50
CA ALA A 145 -18.02 7.57 4.19
C ALA A 145 -18.68 7.36 5.56
N GLY A 146 -19.42 6.25 5.72
CA GLY A 146 -20.10 5.90 6.97
C GLY A 146 -21.62 6.09 6.94
N GLU A 147 -22.19 6.55 5.83
CA GLU A 147 -23.64 6.64 5.67
C GLU A 147 -24.28 5.27 5.46
N ARG A 148 -25.35 4.99 6.23
CA ARG A 148 -26.27 3.90 5.92
C ARG A 148 -27.26 4.39 4.87
N LEU A 149 -26.96 4.11 3.60
CA LEU A 149 -27.90 4.39 2.52
C LEU A 149 -28.89 3.23 2.34
N ARG A 150 -30.09 3.36 2.87
CA ARG A 150 -31.23 2.58 2.40
C ARG A 150 -31.60 3.04 0.99
N VAL A 151 -30.90 2.51 -0.01
CA VAL A 151 -31.34 2.66 -1.39
C VAL A 151 -32.62 1.83 -1.54
N SER A 152 -33.67 2.38 -2.14
CA SER A 152 -34.92 1.67 -2.40
C SER A 152 -35.32 1.94 -3.84
N VAL A 153 -34.53 1.41 -4.77
CA VAL A 153 -34.85 1.49 -6.19
C VAL A 153 -36.18 0.78 -6.40
N THR A 154 -37.14 1.45 -7.03
CA THR A 154 -38.41 0.83 -7.42
C THR A 154 -38.63 1.14 -8.87
N ALA A 155 -38.33 0.16 -9.73
CA ALA A 155 -38.45 0.30 -11.17
C ALA A 155 -39.89 0.16 -11.64
N HIS A 156 -40.68 1.23 -11.52
CA HIS A 156 -42.06 1.21 -12.00
C HIS A 156 -42.11 1.18 -13.52
N SER A 157 -42.59 0.07 -14.10
CA SER A 157 -42.95 0.05 -15.52
C SER A 157 -44.14 0.99 -15.75
N LEU A 158 -43.95 2.02 -16.58
CA LEU A 158 -45.04 2.92 -16.99
C LEU A 158 -45.90 2.31 -18.13
N GLY A 159 -45.83 0.98 -18.34
CA GLY A 159 -46.50 0.23 -19.41
C GLY A 159 -46.45 -1.30 -19.18
N SER A 160 -46.75 -2.12 -20.19
CA SER A 160 -46.70 -3.59 -20.07
C SER A 160 -45.35 -4.17 -20.51
N LEU A 161 -44.81 -5.07 -19.67
CA LEU A 161 -43.65 -5.96 -19.88
C LEU A 161 -42.28 -5.27 -19.83
N LEU A 162 -41.83 -4.92 -18.63
CA LEU A 162 -40.39 -4.89 -18.33
C LEU A 162 -40.18 -5.66 -17.02
N ASP A 163 -39.21 -6.56 -16.99
CA ASP A 163 -38.72 -7.23 -15.76
C ASP A 163 -37.34 -6.65 -15.46
N PRO A 164 -37.25 -5.51 -14.76
CA PRO A 164 -35.98 -4.83 -14.56
C PRO A 164 -35.10 -5.65 -13.62
N LEU A 165 -33.90 -6.01 -14.09
CA LEU A 165 -32.87 -6.56 -13.24
C LEU A 165 -32.00 -5.42 -12.72
N LEU A 166 -31.95 -5.30 -11.40
CA LEU A 166 -31.17 -4.29 -10.71
C LEU A 166 -29.92 -4.93 -10.12
N THR A 167 -28.76 -4.50 -10.58
CA THR A 167 -27.46 -4.95 -10.06
C THR A 167 -26.64 -3.78 -9.55
N LEU A 168 -25.77 -4.07 -8.60
CA LEU A 168 -24.92 -3.09 -7.94
C LEU A 168 -23.47 -3.52 -8.07
N HIS A 169 -22.60 -2.62 -8.52
CA HIS A 169 -21.21 -2.90 -8.85
C HIS A 169 -20.27 -1.96 -8.11
N ASP A 170 -19.09 -2.46 -7.74
CA ASP A 170 -18.03 -1.67 -7.12
C ASP A 170 -17.28 -0.80 -8.13
N SER A 171 -16.35 0.02 -7.64
CA SER A 171 -15.48 0.87 -8.45
C SER A 171 -14.67 0.15 -9.53
N LYS A 172 -14.55 -1.18 -9.47
CA LYS A 172 -13.85 -2.05 -10.43
C LYS A 172 -14.81 -2.85 -11.31
N GLY A 173 -16.11 -2.61 -11.21
CA GLY A 173 -17.17 -3.30 -11.96
C GLY A 173 -17.56 -4.67 -11.38
N ALA A 174 -17.04 -5.06 -10.22
CA ALA A 174 -17.40 -6.33 -9.59
C ALA A 174 -18.81 -6.24 -8.97
N LEU A 175 -19.64 -7.26 -9.22
CA LEU A 175 -20.99 -7.34 -8.66
C LEU A 175 -20.94 -7.42 -7.13
N ILE A 176 -21.59 -6.45 -6.47
CA ILE A 176 -21.77 -6.35 -5.02
C ILE A 176 -23.07 -7.03 -4.60
N ALA A 177 -24.18 -6.71 -5.29
CA ALA A 177 -25.51 -7.16 -4.94
C ALA A 177 -26.44 -7.16 -6.16
N THR A 178 -27.47 -7.98 -6.09
CA THR A 178 -28.59 -8.03 -7.06
C THR A 178 -29.88 -7.94 -6.26
N ALA A 179 -30.90 -7.24 -6.77
CA ALA A 179 -32.23 -7.28 -6.16
C ALA A 179 -32.75 -8.73 -6.18
N ASP A 180 -33.11 -9.28 -5.03
CA ASP A 180 -33.44 -10.70 -4.87
C ASP A 180 -34.88 -10.85 -4.32
N ASP A 181 -35.84 -10.57 -5.21
CA ASP A 181 -37.27 -10.59 -4.88
C ASP A 181 -38.00 -11.65 -5.71
N GLY A 182 -37.35 -12.76 -6.07
CA GLY A 182 -37.92 -13.83 -6.89
C GLY A 182 -38.13 -13.44 -8.37
N GLU A 183 -37.91 -14.38 -9.28
CA GLU A 183 -38.13 -14.17 -10.72
C GLU A 183 -39.55 -13.62 -10.99
N GLY A 184 -39.65 -12.43 -11.58
CA GLY A 184 -40.89 -11.84 -12.10
C GLY A 184 -41.57 -10.74 -11.25
N SER A 185 -40.87 -10.10 -10.32
CA SER A 185 -41.39 -8.89 -9.65
C SER A 185 -41.34 -7.67 -10.58
N ARG A 186 -42.48 -6.99 -10.76
CA ARG A 186 -42.60 -5.77 -11.60
C ARG A 186 -41.92 -4.53 -11.01
N ASP A 187 -41.57 -4.58 -9.73
CA ASP A 187 -41.04 -3.47 -8.93
C ASP A 187 -39.94 -4.00 -7.98
N PRO A 188 -38.74 -4.36 -8.49
CA PRO A 188 -37.65 -4.90 -7.66
C PRO A 188 -37.16 -3.85 -6.67
N GLN A 189 -36.91 -4.25 -5.42
CA GLN A 189 -36.29 -3.39 -4.40
C GLN A 189 -34.93 -3.93 -3.96
N LEU A 190 -34.00 -3.01 -3.63
CA LEU A 190 -32.65 -3.41 -3.22
C LEU A 190 -32.17 -2.55 -2.06
N GLU A 191 -32.26 -3.10 -0.85
CA GLU A 191 -31.76 -2.47 0.37
C GLU A 191 -30.28 -2.81 0.56
N ILE A 192 -29.41 -1.80 0.62
CA ILE A 192 -27.97 -2.02 0.82
C ILE A 192 -27.39 -1.18 1.95
N THR A 193 -26.21 -1.58 2.42
CA THR A 193 -25.34 -0.72 3.22
C THR A 193 -24.09 -0.49 2.40
N VAL A 194 -23.78 0.77 2.05
CA VAL A 194 -22.62 1.11 1.22
C VAL A 194 -21.33 0.82 1.99
N PRO A 195 -20.48 -0.12 1.53
CA PRO A 195 -19.19 -0.39 2.16
C PRO A 195 -18.19 0.77 1.97
N ARG A 196 -17.20 0.87 2.87
CA ARG A 196 -16.15 1.91 2.95
C ARG A 196 -15.18 1.98 1.74
N THR A 197 -15.50 1.40 0.59
CA THR A 197 -14.51 0.99 -0.42
C THR A 197 -14.61 1.71 -1.77
N GLY A 198 -15.25 2.88 -1.83
CA GLY A 198 -15.23 3.76 -3.01
C GLY A 198 -16.59 3.90 -3.71
N PRO A 199 -16.62 4.50 -4.91
CA PRO A 199 -17.87 4.76 -5.63
C PRO A 199 -18.57 3.45 -6.00
N ILE A 200 -19.90 3.52 -6.06
CA ILE A 200 -20.77 2.39 -6.36
C ILE A 200 -21.63 2.74 -7.58
N TYR A 201 -21.81 1.74 -8.45
CA TYR A 201 -22.59 1.86 -9.67
C TYR A 201 -23.85 1.02 -9.57
N LEU A 202 -25.00 1.66 -9.70
CA LEU A 202 -26.29 1.00 -9.84
C LEU A 202 -26.56 0.77 -11.33
N VAL A 203 -26.92 -0.44 -11.68
CA VAL A 203 -27.12 -0.88 -13.05
C VAL A 203 -28.56 -1.36 -13.20
N VAL A 204 -29.30 -0.80 -14.16
CA VAL A 204 -30.66 -1.22 -14.52
C VAL A 204 -30.61 -1.82 -15.92
N GLN A 205 -31.10 -3.05 -16.07
CA GLN A 205 -31.19 -3.78 -17.34
C GLN A 205 -32.51 -4.53 -17.46
N ASP A 206 -32.93 -4.90 -18.66
CA ASP A 206 -34.10 -5.78 -18.86
C ASP A 206 -33.68 -7.25 -18.70
N ALA A 207 -34.40 -8.03 -17.88
CA ALA A 207 -34.14 -9.45 -17.69
C ALA A 207 -34.63 -10.31 -18.86
N ASN A 208 -35.60 -9.82 -19.65
CA ASN A 208 -36.20 -10.57 -20.74
C ASN A 208 -35.71 -10.04 -22.09
N ASP A 209 -34.97 -10.88 -22.82
CA ASP A 209 -34.30 -10.58 -24.09
C ASP A 209 -35.28 -10.42 -25.30
N ALA A 210 -36.52 -9.96 -25.07
CA ALA A 210 -37.65 -10.17 -25.99
C ALA A 210 -38.38 -8.87 -26.40
N GLY A 211 -37.81 -8.11 -27.35
CA GLY A 211 -38.56 -7.12 -28.14
C GLY A 211 -37.82 -5.81 -28.40
N SER A 212 -38.23 -5.06 -29.43
CA SER A 212 -37.58 -3.81 -29.87
C SER A 212 -38.27 -2.52 -29.40
N GLU A 213 -39.11 -2.59 -28.36
CA GLU A 213 -39.85 -1.42 -27.87
C GLU A 213 -39.08 -0.72 -26.74
N ALA A 214 -39.16 0.61 -26.69
CA ALA A 214 -38.52 1.39 -25.64
C ALA A 214 -39.40 1.39 -24.38
N HIS A 215 -38.82 1.09 -23.24
CA HIS A 215 -39.56 0.87 -22.01
C HIS A 215 -39.18 1.89 -20.92
N PRO A 216 -40.11 2.80 -20.55
CA PRO A 216 -39.86 3.80 -19.53
C PRO A 216 -39.93 3.22 -18.11
N TYR A 217 -39.00 3.63 -17.25
CA TYR A 217 -38.93 3.25 -15.84
C TYR A 217 -38.65 4.46 -14.94
N ARG A 218 -38.98 4.33 -13.65
CA ARG A 218 -38.61 5.29 -12.60
C ARG A 218 -37.64 4.61 -11.63
N VAL A 219 -36.61 5.29 -11.15
CA VAL A 219 -35.76 4.84 -10.05
C VAL A 219 -35.93 5.84 -8.92
N THR A 220 -36.32 5.37 -7.73
CA THR A 220 -36.30 6.21 -6.53
C THR A 220 -35.14 5.77 -5.65
N VAL A 221 -34.35 6.69 -5.14
CA VAL A 221 -33.29 6.41 -4.18
C VAL A 221 -33.58 7.20 -2.93
N GLU A 222 -33.85 6.51 -1.83
CA GLU A 222 -34.04 7.14 -0.53
C GLU A 222 -32.76 6.98 0.30
N SER A 223 -32.64 7.75 1.38
CA SER A 223 -31.63 7.51 2.42
C SER A 223 -32.38 7.48 3.74
N SER A 224 -32.15 6.46 4.58
CA SER A 224 -32.86 6.35 5.87
C SER A 224 -31.92 6.41 7.07
N ALA A 225 -32.09 7.49 7.83
CA ALA A 225 -31.85 7.62 9.28
C ALA A 225 -30.39 7.89 9.77
N PRO A 226 -30.23 8.40 11.01
CA PRO A 226 -29.28 9.44 11.35
C PRO A 226 -27.85 8.93 11.57
N VAL A 227 -26.89 9.79 11.21
CA VAL A 227 -25.46 9.61 11.46
C VAL A 227 -25.22 9.53 12.97
N GLU A 228 -24.86 8.36 13.48
CA GLU A 228 -24.20 8.31 14.78
C GLU A 228 -22.92 9.16 14.67
N PRO A 229 -22.63 10.06 15.62
CA PRO A 229 -21.45 10.90 15.53
C PRO A 229 -20.22 10.01 15.39
N LEU A 230 -19.43 10.26 14.33
CA LEU A 230 -18.18 9.54 14.09
C LEU A 230 -17.36 9.56 15.38
N ALA A 231 -16.83 8.39 15.75
CA ALA A 231 -15.97 8.27 16.92
C ALA A 231 -14.86 9.34 16.87
N ALA A 232 -14.53 9.91 18.04
CA ALA A 232 -13.48 10.91 18.17
C ALA A 232 -12.17 10.38 17.55
N VAL A 233 -11.48 11.26 16.82
CA VAL A 233 -10.23 10.92 16.14
C VAL A 233 -9.15 10.68 17.18
N SER A 234 -8.48 9.53 17.10
CA SER A 234 -7.34 9.16 17.93
C SER A 234 -6.07 9.34 17.11
N PHE A 235 -5.05 9.95 17.69
CA PHE A 235 -3.77 10.11 17.02
C PHE A 235 -3.14 8.74 16.77
N VAL A 236 -3.05 7.89 17.80
CA VAL A 236 -2.42 6.56 17.70
C VAL A 236 -3.16 5.64 16.74
N ARG A 237 -4.51 5.63 16.78
CA ARG A 237 -5.32 4.72 15.97
C ARG A 237 -5.46 5.18 14.52
N ASP A 238 -5.71 6.48 14.32
CA ASP A 238 -6.15 6.98 13.02
C ASP A 238 -5.05 7.76 12.27
N ILE A 239 -4.23 8.53 12.98
CA ILE A 239 -3.32 9.51 12.35
C ILE A 239 -1.88 8.99 12.22
N ALA A 240 -1.31 8.48 13.31
CA ALA A 240 0.05 7.94 13.34
C ALA A 240 0.28 6.86 12.27
N PRO A 241 -0.66 5.93 11.99
CA PRO A 241 -0.50 4.96 10.90
C PRO A 241 -0.49 5.60 9.51
N ILE A 242 -1.19 6.72 9.30
CA ILE A 242 -1.17 7.46 8.03
C ILE A 242 0.20 8.12 7.88
N LEU A 243 0.66 8.85 8.89
CA LEU A 243 1.97 9.52 8.90
C LEU A 243 3.11 8.52 8.69
N GLN A 244 3.08 7.39 9.41
CA GLN A 244 4.08 6.33 9.30
C GLN A 244 4.14 5.73 7.88
N ARG A 245 2.98 5.50 7.24
CA ARG A 245 2.92 4.84 5.93
C ARG A 245 3.21 5.78 4.76
N HIS A 246 2.86 7.06 4.87
CA HIS A 246 2.86 7.98 3.73
C HIS A 246 3.89 9.11 3.86
N CYS A 247 4.34 9.45 5.06
CA CYS A 247 5.22 10.61 5.27
C CYS A 247 6.66 10.20 5.60
N VAL A 248 6.85 9.16 6.42
CA VAL A 248 8.20 8.75 6.87
C VAL A 248 9.10 8.33 5.71
N ALA A 249 8.58 7.74 4.64
CA ALA A 249 9.41 7.30 3.52
C ALA A 249 10.13 8.46 2.79
N CYS A 250 9.51 9.65 2.73
CA CYS A 250 10.08 10.82 2.07
C CYS A 250 10.86 11.72 3.05
N HIS A 251 10.56 11.62 4.36
CA HIS A 251 11.11 12.49 5.40
C HIS A 251 11.95 11.74 6.47
N GLY A 252 12.21 10.45 6.26
CA GLY A 252 13.03 9.58 7.11
C GLY A 252 14.51 9.56 6.71
N GLU A 253 15.29 8.78 7.46
CA GLU A 253 16.73 8.99 7.77
C GLU A 253 17.72 9.18 6.60
N LEU A 254 17.64 10.35 5.97
CA LEU A 254 18.68 11.04 5.19
C LEU A 254 18.88 10.54 3.76
N LYS A 255 17.91 10.87 2.90
CA LYS A 255 17.74 10.55 1.46
C LYS A 255 19.02 10.50 0.59
N ALA A 256 20.11 11.16 0.97
CA ALA A 256 21.51 10.74 0.75
C ALA A 256 22.52 11.72 1.42
N GLU A 257 22.11 12.94 1.81
CA GLU A 257 23.06 14.05 2.05
C GLU A 257 22.66 15.08 3.14
N GLY A 258 21.91 14.69 4.19
CA GLY A 258 21.72 15.45 5.44
C GLY A 258 20.69 16.60 5.37
N ALA A 259 19.77 16.84 6.30
CA ALA A 259 19.49 16.35 7.65
C ALA A 259 17.95 16.22 7.80
N TRP A 260 17.48 15.61 8.90
CA TRP A 260 16.09 15.39 9.38
C TRP A 260 15.59 13.95 9.28
N ARG A 261 15.41 13.35 10.47
CA ARG A 261 14.65 12.14 10.74
C ARG A 261 13.25 12.60 11.16
N ALA A 262 12.25 12.48 10.29
CA ALA A 262 10.86 12.85 10.58
C ALA A 262 9.98 11.61 10.75
N ASP A 263 10.29 10.83 11.77
CA ASP A 263 9.54 9.64 12.17
C ASP A 263 8.91 9.78 13.56
N SER A 264 8.79 11.01 14.06
CA SER A 264 7.99 11.40 15.22
C SER A 264 7.00 12.49 14.83
N LEU A 265 5.93 12.66 15.60
CA LEU A 265 4.99 13.75 15.34
C LEU A 265 5.67 15.11 15.50
N ALA A 266 6.51 15.28 16.51
CA ALA A 266 7.24 16.51 16.77
C ALA A 266 8.11 16.89 15.57
N ALA A 267 8.83 15.92 14.99
CA ALA A 267 9.67 16.17 13.81
C ALA A 267 8.85 16.47 12.56
N LEU A 268 7.73 15.76 12.33
CA LEU A 268 6.83 16.00 11.19
C LEU A 268 6.04 17.31 11.31
N SER A 269 5.90 17.84 12.53
CA SER A 269 5.15 19.07 12.78
C SER A 269 6.01 20.33 12.68
N GLN A 270 7.34 20.19 12.56
CA GLN A 270 8.22 21.35 12.46
C GLN A 270 8.00 22.12 11.17
N ALA A 271 8.08 23.45 11.28
CA ALA A 271 7.96 24.31 10.12
C ALA A 271 9.09 24.03 9.12
N GLY A 272 8.72 23.88 7.84
CA GLY A 272 9.67 23.75 6.75
C GLY A 272 10.37 25.07 6.43
N THR A 273 11.03 25.13 5.28
CA THR A 273 11.64 26.38 4.78
C THR A 273 10.63 27.48 4.46
N SER A 274 9.35 27.11 4.34
CA SER A 274 8.20 28.01 4.24
C SER A 274 7.96 28.83 5.52
N GLY A 275 8.41 28.33 6.68
CA GLY A 275 8.08 28.87 8.00
C GLY A 275 6.63 28.60 8.45
N ALA A 276 5.84 27.88 7.65
CA ALA A 276 4.47 27.51 7.99
C ALA A 276 4.45 26.23 8.84
N GLU A 277 3.50 26.15 9.77
CA GLU A 277 3.31 24.93 10.55
C GLU A 277 2.72 23.82 9.68
N SER A 278 3.24 22.60 9.85
CA SER A 278 2.81 21.43 9.08
C SER A 278 1.33 21.12 9.33
N PHE A 279 0.94 21.10 10.62
CA PHE A 279 -0.44 20.95 11.08
C PHE A 279 -0.75 22.02 12.11
N LEU A 280 -1.76 22.86 11.84
CA LEU A 280 -2.23 23.91 12.74
C LEU A 280 -3.61 23.54 13.30
N ALA A 281 -3.74 23.52 14.62
CA ALA A 281 -4.98 23.18 15.31
C ALA A 281 -6.15 24.09 14.89
N GLY A 282 -7.24 23.48 14.42
CA GLY A 282 -8.48 24.15 14.03
C GLY A 282 -8.43 24.89 12.69
N ASP A 283 -7.30 24.89 11.97
CA ASP A 283 -7.16 25.61 10.71
C ASP A 283 -6.52 24.74 9.61
N ARG A 284 -7.39 24.15 8.80
CA ARG A 284 -7.02 23.33 7.64
C ARG A 284 -6.28 24.14 6.56
N GLY A 285 -6.64 25.40 6.37
CA GLY A 285 -6.10 26.25 5.30
C GLY A 285 -4.70 26.78 5.59
N ALA A 286 -4.39 26.95 6.88
CA ALA A 286 -3.06 27.33 7.34
C ALA A 286 -2.15 26.12 7.64
N SER A 287 -2.70 24.91 7.72
CA SER A 287 -1.93 23.66 7.85
C SER A 287 -1.23 23.33 6.52
N GLU A 288 0.08 23.56 6.43
CA GLU A 288 0.84 23.37 5.19
C GLU A 288 0.71 21.94 4.65
N ALA A 289 0.81 20.94 5.52
CA ALA A 289 0.69 19.54 5.12
C ALA A 289 -0.70 19.23 4.58
N PHE A 290 -1.77 19.78 5.19
CA PHE A 290 -3.14 19.53 4.73
C PHE A 290 -3.40 20.14 3.35
N VAL A 291 -2.89 21.34 3.08
CA VAL A 291 -2.96 21.97 1.76
C VAL A 291 -2.19 21.14 0.72
N ARG A 292 -1.01 20.62 1.07
CA ARG A 292 -0.20 19.81 0.16
C ARG A 292 -0.83 18.45 -0.15
N ILE A 293 -1.44 17.77 0.82
CA ILE A 293 -2.08 16.46 0.56
C ILE A 293 -3.39 16.57 -0.23
N THR A 294 -4.06 17.73 -0.18
CA THR A 294 -5.32 17.98 -0.91
C THR A 294 -5.10 18.70 -2.25
N SER A 295 -3.89 19.18 -2.52
CA SER A 295 -3.57 19.90 -3.76
C SER A 295 -3.69 19.01 -5.00
N THR A 296 -4.23 19.57 -6.08
CA THR A 296 -4.23 18.97 -7.42
C THR A 296 -3.01 19.38 -8.26
N ASP A 297 -2.23 20.35 -7.78
CA ASP A 297 -0.99 20.79 -8.45
C ASP A 297 0.13 19.78 -8.20
N ALA A 298 0.63 19.17 -9.26
CA ALA A 298 1.66 18.13 -9.20
C ALA A 298 2.98 18.61 -8.56
N ASP A 299 3.31 19.90 -8.67
CA ASP A 299 4.55 20.47 -8.12
C ASP A 299 4.44 20.77 -6.62
N LEU A 300 3.21 20.89 -6.10
CA LEU A 300 2.93 21.18 -4.69
C LEU A 300 2.43 19.97 -3.90
N ARG A 301 1.87 18.98 -4.59
CA ARG A 301 1.17 17.86 -3.97
C ARG A 301 2.12 16.91 -3.23
N MET A 302 1.67 16.43 -2.07
CA MET A 302 2.31 15.34 -1.35
C MET A 302 1.36 14.14 -1.17
N PRO A 303 1.87 12.89 -1.19
CA PRO A 303 3.25 12.50 -1.49
C PRO A 303 3.59 12.71 -2.97
N LEU A 304 4.86 13.07 -3.24
CA LEU A 304 5.39 13.23 -4.61
C LEU A 304 5.57 11.89 -5.32
N ASP A 305 6.07 10.90 -4.58
CA ASP A 305 6.26 9.54 -5.04
C ASP A 305 5.15 8.65 -4.45
N GLY A 306 4.26 8.13 -5.30
CA GLY A 306 3.23 7.17 -4.91
C GLY A 306 1.79 7.62 -5.18
N ALA A 307 0.83 6.80 -4.75
CA ALA A 307 -0.58 7.13 -4.86
C ALA A 307 -0.95 8.26 -3.88
N PRO A 308 -1.89 9.15 -4.25
CA PRO A 308 -2.47 10.10 -3.30
C PRO A 308 -3.04 9.37 -2.08
N LEU A 309 -3.12 10.09 -0.95
CA LEU A 309 -3.87 9.61 0.20
C LEU A 309 -5.31 9.32 -0.20
N SER A 310 -5.90 8.31 0.43
CA SER A 310 -7.31 8.02 0.21
C SER A 310 -8.19 9.13 0.80
N ASN A 311 -9.41 9.28 0.29
CA ASN A 311 -10.36 10.24 0.88
C ASN A 311 -10.62 9.96 2.38
N LEU A 312 -10.52 8.69 2.80
CA LEU A 312 -10.63 8.30 4.21
C LEU A 312 -9.47 8.82 5.06
N ASP A 313 -8.24 8.74 4.54
CA ASP A 313 -7.06 9.25 5.25
C ASP A 313 -7.09 10.79 5.32
N ILE A 314 -7.50 11.44 4.23
CA ILE A 314 -7.67 12.90 4.18
C ILE A 314 -8.74 13.37 5.18
N ASP A 315 -9.90 12.70 5.22
CA ASP A 315 -10.96 12.98 6.19
C ASP A 315 -10.49 12.80 7.64
N ALA A 316 -9.76 11.73 7.94
CA ALA A 316 -9.21 11.50 9.27
C ALA A 316 -8.30 12.65 9.72
N ILE A 317 -7.38 13.10 8.85
CA ILE A 317 -6.51 14.25 9.13
C ILE A 317 -7.34 15.55 9.27
N ALA A 318 -8.34 15.76 8.41
CA ALA A 318 -9.19 16.93 8.44
C ALA A 318 -9.98 17.04 9.75
N ARG A 319 -10.53 15.93 10.24
CA ARG A 319 -11.23 15.86 11.53
C ARG A 319 -10.28 15.98 12.71
N TRP A 320 -9.06 15.47 12.59
CA TRP A 320 -8.03 15.63 13.60
C TRP A 320 -7.61 17.10 13.77
N ILE A 321 -7.41 17.81 12.66
CA ILE A 321 -7.13 19.26 12.65
C ILE A 321 -8.27 20.03 13.29
N ASP A 322 -9.51 19.80 12.86
CA ASP A 322 -10.70 20.50 13.38
C ASP A 322 -10.92 20.26 14.87
N ALA A 323 -10.60 19.06 15.36
CA ALA A 323 -10.68 18.71 16.77
C ALA A 323 -9.56 19.34 17.63
N GLY A 324 -8.65 20.12 17.03
CA GLY A 324 -7.55 20.78 17.72
C GLY A 324 -6.33 19.88 17.92
N LEU A 325 -6.10 18.91 17.03
CA LEU A 325 -4.98 17.97 17.05
C LEU A 325 -4.89 17.15 18.37
N PRO A 326 -5.97 16.49 18.82
CA PRO A 326 -5.93 15.67 20.02
C PRO A 326 -4.84 14.59 19.91
N PHE A 327 -4.04 14.43 20.97
CA PHE A 327 -2.91 13.51 21.00
C PHE A 327 -3.05 12.52 22.17
N ASP A 328 -3.15 11.24 21.84
CA ASP A 328 -3.26 10.12 22.78
C ASP A 328 -2.05 9.16 22.71
N GLY A 329 -0.93 9.63 22.13
CA GLY A 329 0.32 8.89 22.04
C GLY A 329 1.18 8.96 23.30
N ILE A 330 2.32 8.28 23.26
CA ILE A 330 3.31 8.25 24.35
C ILE A 330 3.96 9.63 24.53
N SER A 331 4.44 10.22 23.43
CA SER A 331 5.02 11.56 23.35
C SER A 331 5.14 11.97 21.89
N ALA A 332 5.03 13.27 21.60
CA ALA A 332 5.23 13.77 20.24
C ALA A 332 6.65 13.47 19.71
N ASP A 333 7.66 13.35 20.59
CA ASP A 333 9.04 13.04 20.23
C ASP A 333 9.31 11.54 20.04
N ALA A 334 8.43 10.67 20.55
CA ALA A 334 8.59 9.22 20.39
C ALA A 334 8.40 8.84 18.91
N LEU A 335 9.10 7.79 18.47
CA LEU A 335 8.95 7.29 17.11
C LEU A 335 7.49 6.88 16.89
N LEU A 336 6.90 7.24 15.75
CA LEU A 336 5.53 6.88 15.39
C LEU A 336 5.33 5.37 15.47
N VAL A 337 6.34 4.60 15.05
CA VAL A 337 6.31 3.15 15.04
C VAL A 337 6.26 2.51 16.43
N ASP A 338 6.79 3.20 17.46
CA ASP A 338 6.75 2.73 18.86
C ASP A 338 5.39 2.99 19.51
N GLN A 339 4.58 3.88 18.92
CA GLN A 339 3.31 4.32 19.47
C GLN A 339 2.11 3.59 18.86
N ILE A 340 2.29 2.97 17.68
CA ILE A 340 1.22 2.26 16.97
C ILE A 340 1.31 0.74 17.16
N PRO A 341 0.18 0.02 17.12
CA PRO A 341 0.20 -1.43 17.07
C PRO A 341 1.00 -1.93 15.85
N PRO A 342 1.73 -3.06 15.97
CA PRO A 342 2.39 -3.66 14.83
C PRO A 342 1.41 -3.93 13.69
N PRO A 343 1.76 -3.64 12.43
CA PRO A 343 0.84 -3.81 11.32
C PRO A 343 0.47 -5.28 11.12
N VAL A 344 -0.75 -5.53 10.67
CA VAL A 344 -1.12 -6.84 10.12
C VAL A 344 -0.83 -6.81 8.63
N HIS A 345 0.04 -7.70 8.17
CA HIS A 345 0.40 -7.76 6.75
C HIS A 345 -0.61 -8.57 5.95
N PRO A 346 -0.92 -8.14 4.72
CA PRO A 346 -1.82 -8.88 3.85
C PRO A 346 -1.24 -10.25 3.50
N ALA A 347 -2.13 -11.21 3.23
CA ALA A 347 -1.72 -12.50 2.72
C ALA A 347 -0.95 -12.37 1.39
N ALA A 348 -0.03 -13.32 1.16
CA ALA A 348 0.58 -13.52 -0.14
C ALA A 348 -0.51 -13.82 -1.20
N PRO A 349 -0.31 -13.43 -2.47
CA PRO A 349 -1.22 -13.81 -3.54
C PRO A 349 -1.28 -15.34 -3.68
N SER A 350 -2.38 -15.84 -4.28
CA SER A 350 -2.53 -17.26 -4.61
C SER A 350 -1.50 -17.74 -5.63
N SER A 351 -1.03 -16.85 -6.49
CA SER A 351 0.05 -17.09 -7.46
C SER A 351 0.86 -15.82 -7.70
N TYR A 352 2.17 -15.98 -7.92
CA TYR A 352 3.03 -14.88 -8.36
C TYR A 352 3.18 -14.88 -9.88
N ALA A 353 3.08 -13.69 -10.51
CA ALA A 353 3.36 -13.53 -11.94
C ALA A 353 4.83 -13.86 -12.27
N THR A 354 5.74 -13.54 -11.35
CA THR A 354 7.15 -13.92 -11.38
C THR A 354 7.57 -14.43 -10.01
N LEU A 355 8.39 -15.48 -9.96
CA LEU A 355 8.83 -16.02 -8.68
C LEU A 355 9.67 -14.99 -7.92
N PRO A 356 9.31 -14.66 -6.67
CA PRO A 356 10.10 -13.74 -5.86
C PRO A 356 11.45 -14.37 -5.52
N PRO A 357 12.53 -13.56 -5.37
CA PRO A 357 13.82 -14.07 -4.93
C PRO A 357 13.71 -14.82 -3.58
N VAL A 358 14.43 -15.94 -3.44
CA VAL A 358 14.53 -16.63 -2.16
C VAL A 358 15.63 -15.97 -1.34
N THR A 359 15.24 -15.05 -0.46
CA THR A 359 16.17 -14.22 0.32
C THR A 359 16.44 -14.74 1.72
N ALA A 360 15.66 -15.70 2.22
CA ALA A 360 15.87 -16.28 3.53
C ALA A 360 15.57 -17.77 3.55
N LEU A 361 16.46 -18.55 4.16
CA LEU A 361 16.32 -19.99 4.32
C LEU A 361 16.69 -20.41 5.74
N ALA A 362 16.02 -21.43 6.26
CA ALA A 362 16.48 -22.16 7.44
C ALA A 362 15.88 -23.57 7.50
N PHE A 363 16.63 -24.52 8.06
CA PHE A 363 16.08 -25.84 8.37
C PHE A 363 15.50 -25.87 9.77
N THR A 364 14.32 -26.46 9.91
CA THR A 364 13.73 -26.83 11.20
C THR A 364 14.42 -28.09 11.77
N PRO A 365 14.27 -28.38 13.06
CA PRO A 365 14.82 -29.62 13.64
C PRO A 365 14.24 -30.90 13.05
N SER A 366 13.00 -30.88 12.53
CA SER A 366 12.38 -32.01 11.85
C SER A 366 12.95 -32.27 10.45
N GLY A 367 13.77 -31.35 9.94
CA GLY A 367 14.34 -31.41 8.59
C GLY A 367 13.55 -30.63 7.54
N ASP A 368 12.39 -30.06 7.88
CA ASP A 368 11.64 -29.21 6.94
C ASP A 368 12.38 -27.91 6.67
N LEU A 369 12.30 -27.43 5.43
CA LEU A 369 12.95 -26.21 4.97
C LEU A 369 11.96 -25.04 5.02
N LEU A 370 12.30 -24.00 5.79
CA LEU A 370 11.62 -22.72 5.79
C LEU A 370 12.19 -21.86 4.65
N VAL A 371 11.30 -21.39 3.77
CA VAL A 371 11.66 -20.58 2.60
C VAL A 371 10.95 -19.24 2.65
N GLY A 372 11.71 -18.20 2.96
CA GLY A 372 11.26 -16.82 2.97
C GLY A 372 11.70 -16.05 1.72
N GLY A 373 10.94 -15.02 1.39
CA GLY A 373 11.23 -14.17 0.24
C GLY A 373 10.30 -12.98 0.24
N TRP A 374 9.01 -13.26 0.06
CA TRP A 374 7.98 -12.23 -0.10
C TRP A 374 6.72 -12.56 0.67
N ARG A 375 6.33 -11.75 1.67
CA ARG A 375 5.06 -11.82 2.45
C ARG A 375 4.73 -13.13 3.18
N GLU A 376 5.51 -14.17 2.99
CA GLU A 376 5.27 -15.49 3.58
C GLU A 376 6.58 -16.25 3.81
N VAL A 377 6.47 -17.27 4.65
CA VAL A 377 7.45 -18.35 4.74
C VAL A 377 6.75 -19.65 4.34
N LEU A 378 7.26 -20.30 3.31
CA LEU A 378 6.83 -21.65 2.93
C LEU A 378 7.54 -22.68 3.80
N VAL A 379 6.79 -23.68 4.25
CA VAL A 379 7.36 -24.88 4.89
C VAL A 379 7.41 -25.97 3.84
N ILE A 380 8.61 -26.37 3.44
CA ILE A 380 8.84 -27.30 2.33
C ILE A 380 9.48 -28.57 2.86
N ASP A 381 9.00 -29.71 2.38
CA ASP A 381 9.70 -30.98 2.50
C ASP A 381 10.88 -31.00 1.52
N PRO A 382 12.14 -30.96 1.98
CA PRO A 382 13.28 -30.90 1.07
C PRO A 382 13.46 -32.18 0.22
N ALA A 383 12.90 -33.32 0.63
CA ALA A 383 13.05 -34.57 -0.11
C ALA A 383 12.09 -34.66 -1.31
N SER A 384 10.86 -34.17 -1.14
CA SER A 384 9.84 -34.20 -2.19
C SER A 384 9.69 -32.87 -2.95
N GLY A 385 10.15 -31.76 -2.37
CA GLY A 385 9.87 -30.41 -2.85
C GLY A 385 8.44 -29.94 -2.57
N GLY A 386 7.63 -30.74 -1.85
CA GLY A 386 6.23 -30.43 -1.56
C GLY A 386 6.09 -29.35 -0.49
N VAL A 387 5.17 -28.40 -0.72
CA VAL A 387 4.79 -27.39 0.27
C VAL A 387 3.86 -28.03 1.31
N ARG A 388 4.29 -28.04 2.58
CA ARG A 388 3.52 -28.55 3.73
C ARG A 388 2.71 -27.48 4.43
N GLY A 389 3.11 -26.22 4.33
CA GLY A 389 2.45 -25.11 5.00
C GLY A 389 2.91 -23.75 4.50
N ARG A 390 2.12 -22.72 4.81
CA ARG A 390 2.41 -21.32 4.51
C ARG A 390 2.20 -20.50 5.77
N ILE A 391 3.22 -19.77 6.19
CA ILE A 391 3.19 -18.89 7.35
C ILE A 391 3.07 -17.47 6.82
N CYS A 392 1.97 -16.80 7.16
CA CYS A 392 1.58 -15.50 6.64
C CYS A 392 1.85 -14.38 7.65
N ASN A 393 1.31 -13.18 7.40
CA ASN A 393 1.46 -12.01 8.28
C ASN A 393 2.93 -11.58 8.44
N LEU A 394 3.65 -11.57 7.32
CA LEU A 394 5.05 -11.19 7.21
C LEU A 394 5.18 -9.94 6.33
N PRO A 395 6.23 -9.13 6.56
CA PRO A 395 6.47 -7.95 5.75
C PRO A 395 6.76 -8.32 4.28
N GLU A 396 6.76 -7.30 3.43
CA GLU A 396 6.93 -7.48 1.99
C GLU A 396 8.17 -8.32 1.64
N ARG A 397 9.29 -8.12 2.33
CA ARG A 397 10.51 -8.92 2.14
C ARG A 397 10.98 -9.53 3.44
N SER A 398 11.36 -10.80 3.39
CA SER A 398 12.06 -11.48 4.48
C SER A 398 13.57 -11.48 4.18
N SER A 399 14.37 -10.85 5.03
CA SER A 399 15.83 -10.76 4.87
C SER A 399 16.57 -11.91 5.55
N ARG A 400 16.02 -12.45 6.64
CA ARG A 400 16.63 -13.55 7.40
C ARG A 400 15.56 -14.38 8.11
N ILE A 401 15.79 -15.70 8.16
CA ILE A 401 15.12 -16.61 9.09
C ILE A 401 16.17 -17.16 10.05
N ALA A 402 15.90 -17.08 11.35
CA ALA A 402 16.78 -17.57 12.41
C ALA A 402 16.01 -18.49 13.37
N LEU A 403 16.40 -19.76 13.42
CA LEU A 403 15.83 -20.73 14.35
C LEU A 403 16.32 -20.44 15.77
N HIS A 404 15.40 -20.51 16.73
CA HIS A 404 15.75 -20.48 18.14
C HIS A 404 16.63 -21.70 18.48
N PRO A 405 17.63 -21.59 19.39
CA PRO A 405 18.52 -22.71 19.72
C PRO A 405 17.81 -23.98 20.21
N ALA A 406 16.66 -23.86 20.89
CA ALA A 406 15.86 -25.01 21.31
C ALA A 406 15.04 -25.64 20.16
N GLY A 407 14.97 -24.99 19.00
CA GLY A 407 14.30 -25.52 17.82
C GLY A 407 12.77 -25.48 17.85
N ASP A 408 12.16 -24.78 18.79
CA ASP A 408 10.71 -24.69 19.04
C ASP A 408 10.02 -23.51 18.31
N ARG A 409 10.80 -22.50 17.92
CA ARG A 409 10.32 -21.25 17.31
C ARG A 409 11.39 -20.65 16.40
N PHE A 410 11.01 -19.66 15.60
CA PHE A 410 11.94 -18.94 14.74
C PHE A 410 11.61 -17.46 14.64
N ALA A 411 12.62 -16.68 14.30
CA ALA A 411 12.52 -15.26 14.01
C ALA A 411 12.62 -15.04 12.50
N VAL A 412 11.82 -14.11 11.96
CA VAL A 412 11.92 -13.62 10.59
C VAL A 412 12.20 -12.13 10.63
N ALA A 413 13.38 -11.73 10.17
CA ALA A 413 13.67 -10.33 9.91
C ALA A 413 13.15 -9.92 8.53
N GLY A 414 12.71 -8.69 8.41
CA GLY A 414 12.26 -8.17 7.14
C GLY A 414 11.81 -6.72 7.21
N GLY A 415 11.11 -6.33 6.15
CA GLY A 415 10.50 -5.02 6.03
C GLY A 415 10.03 -4.75 4.61
N VAL A 416 9.67 -3.50 4.35
CA VAL A 416 9.53 -2.98 2.99
C VAL A 416 10.86 -2.28 2.65
N PRO A 417 11.36 -2.36 1.41
CA PRO A 417 12.57 -1.63 1.04
C PRO A 417 12.49 -0.15 1.44
N GLY A 418 13.37 0.28 2.33
CA GLY A 418 13.42 1.67 2.82
C GLY A 418 12.31 2.06 3.81
N ARG A 419 11.47 1.11 4.28
CA ARG A 419 10.48 1.40 5.34
C ARG A 419 10.05 0.17 6.17
N LEU A 420 9.54 0.39 7.39
CA LEU A 420 8.80 -0.61 8.17
C LEU A 420 9.58 -1.91 8.42
N GLY A 421 10.83 -1.80 8.90
CA GLY A 421 11.56 -2.99 9.32
C GLY A 421 11.03 -3.53 10.64
N GLU A 422 11.11 -4.84 10.77
CA GLU A 422 10.64 -5.55 11.96
C GLU A 422 11.24 -6.97 12.01
N VAL A 423 11.14 -7.58 13.18
CA VAL A 423 11.40 -9.00 13.40
C VAL A 423 10.13 -9.64 13.93
N ARG A 424 9.66 -10.71 13.28
CA ARG A 424 8.49 -11.46 13.73
C ARG A 424 8.87 -12.83 14.25
N LEU A 425 8.36 -13.19 15.42
CA LEU A 425 8.60 -14.49 16.06
C LEU A 425 7.41 -15.40 15.85
N PHE A 426 7.65 -16.62 15.42
CA PHE A 426 6.62 -17.61 15.17
C PHE A 426 6.94 -18.94 15.86
N THR A 427 5.91 -19.66 16.26
CA THR A 427 6.01 -21.11 16.50
C THR A 427 6.34 -21.83 15.19
N LEU A 428 6.81 -23.08 15.25
CA LEU A 428 6.98 -23.89 14.03
C LEU A 428 5.68 -24.16 13.28
N SER A 429 4.51 -24.11 13.94
CA SER A 429 3.19 -24.22 13.31
C SER A 429 2.76 -22.96 12.56
N GLY A 430 3.46 -21.83 12.77
CA GLY A 430 3.17 -20.55 12.11
C GLY A 430 2.33 -19.57 12.93
N ASP A 431 2.14 -19.82 14.22
CA ASP A 431 1.45 -18.89 15.11
C ASP A 431 2.38 -17.72 15.46
N LEU A 432 1.93 -16.49 15.20
CA LEU A 432 2.68 -15.29 15.56
C LEU A 432 2.75 -15.15 17.08
N LEU A 433 3.95 -15.23 17.63
CA LEU A 433 4.23 -15.03 19.05
C LEU A 433 4.43 -13.56 19.38
N ARG A 434 5.18 -12.84 18.54
CA ARG A 434 5.58 -11.45 18.82
C ARG A 434 6.08 -10.72 17.59
N VAL A 435 5.92 -9.39 17.58
CA VAL A 435 6.64 -8.48 16.69
C VAL A 435 7.64 -7.66 17.51
N LEU A 436 8.87 -7.58 17.05
CA LEU A 436 10.01 -6.92 17.66
C LEU A 436 10.64 -5.94 16.69
N ALA A 437 11.43 -5.02 17.25
CA ALA A 437 12.17 -4.02 16.47
C ALA A 437 11.32 -3.30 15.41
N PRO A 438 10.08 -2.87 15.71
CA PRO A 438 9.34 -2.06 14.76
C PRO A 438 10.16 -0.79 14.48
N GLY A 439 10.46 -0.53 13.22
CA GLY A 439 11.39 0.51 12.82
C GLY A 439 10.93 1.20 11.54
N SER A 440 11.31 2.47 11.41
CA SER A 440 11.27 3.18 10.13
C SER A 440 12.13 2.50 9.07
N ASP A 441 13.17 1.77 9.46
CA ASP A 441 14.22 1.28 8.56
C ASP A 441 14.22 -0.23 8.44
N THR A 442 14.63 -0.74 7.27
CA THR A 442 14.60 -2.18 6.99
C THR A 442 15.54 -2.96 7.93
N VAL A 443 15.07 -4.10 8.45
CA VAL A 443 15.92 -5.05 9.17
C VAL A 443 16.58 -6.00 8.17
N HIS A 444 17.90 -6.11 8.24
CA HIS A 444 18.68 -6.93 7.30
C HIS A 444 19.07 -8.30 7.85
N ASP A 445 19.28 -8.42 9.16
CA ASP A 445 19.69 -9.68 9.77
C ASP A 445 19.22 -9.77 11.22
N VAL A 446 19.08 -11.01 11.70
CA VAL A 446 18.70 -11.31 13.06
C VAL A 446 19.41 -12.57 13.55
N ALA A 447 19.89 -12.54 14.79
CA ALA A 447 20.57 -13.67 15.42
C ALA A 447 20.13 -13.86 16.87
N TRP A 448 19.84 -15.12 17.24
CA TRP A 448 19.60 -15.52 18.62
C TRP A 448 20.91 -15.55 19.42
N SER A 449 20.84 -15.15 20.70
CA SER A 449 21.89 -15.48 21.66
C SER A 449 22.02 -17.00 21.78
N PRO A 450 23.19 -17.52 22.20
CA PRO A 450 23.37 -18.97 22.40
C PRO A 450 22.35 -19.58 23.38
N GLY A 451 21.93 -18.81 24.39
CA GLY A 451 20.88 -19.21 25.34
C GLY A 451 19.45 -19.05 24.82
N GLY A 452 19.24 -18.36 23.69
CA GLY A 452 17.92 -18.15 23.10
C GLY A 452 17.02 -17.14 23.82
N ASP A 453 17.56 -16.44 24.81
CA ASP A 453 16.86 -15.44 25.62
C ASP A 453 16.91 -14.02 25.01
N ARG A 454 17.82 -13.79 24.06
CA ARG A 454 18.03 -12.50 23.41
C ARG A 454 18.07 -12.62 21.89
N LEU A 455 17.67 -11.55 21.22
CA LEU A 455 17.81 -11.37 19.77
C LEU A 455 18.63 -10.13 19.48
N ALA A 456 19.64 -10.25 18.63
CA ALA A 456 20.35 -9.12 18.05
C ALA A 456 19.81 -8.86 16.65
N VAL A 457 19.52 -7.59 16.34
CA VAL A 457 18.82 -7.14 15.13
C VAL A 457 19.67 -6.09 14.41
N ALA A 458 20.03 -6.33 13.16
CA ALA A 458 20.80 -5.42 12.31
C ALA A 458 19.90 -4.60 11.38
N SER A 459 20.06 -3.28 11.35
CA SER A 459 19.13 -2.35 10.73
C SER A 459 19.81 -1.37 9.77
N SER A 460 19.05 -0.84 8.80
CA SER A 460 19.51 0.21 7.89
C SER A 460 19.79 1.54 8.60
N ASP A 461 19.27 1.79 9.79
CA ASP A 461 19.57 2.99 10.60
C ASP A 461 21.00 3.00 11.22
N ALA A 462 21.91 2.19 10.68
CA ALA A 462 23.29 2.01 11.13
C ALA A 462 23.44 1.51 12.60
N THR A 463 22.36 1.00 13.20
CA THR A 463 22.39 0.45 14.56
C THR A 463 22.19 -1.07 14.61
N VAL A 464 22.65 -1.66 15.72
CA VAL A 464 22.22 -2.98 16.16
C VAL A 464 21.42 -2.84 17.44
N ARG A 465 20.28 -3.52 17.52
CA ARG A 465 19.46 -3.54 18.74
C ARG A 465 19.39 -4.95 19.33
N ILE A 466 19.53 -5.05 20.65
CA ILE A 466 19.38 -6.29 21.40
C ILE A 466 18.04 -6.25 22.13
N PHE A 467 17.22 -7.26 21.92
CA PHE A 467 15.91 -7.42 22.55
C PHE A 467 15.90 -8.63 23.48
N ASP A 468 15.15 -8.50 24.57
CA ASP A 468 14.67 -9.63 25.35
C ASP A 468 13.59 -10.35 24.55
N ALA A 469 13.78 -11.62 24.25
CA ALA A 469 12.89 -12.32 23.32
C ALA A 469 11.52 -12.65 23.93
N GLU A 470 11.44 -12.78 25.25
CA GLU A 470 10.20 -13.14 25.96
C GLU A 470 9.31 -11.92 26.14
N SER A 471 9.85 -10.86 26.75
CA SER A 471 9.11 -9.62 27.00
C SER A 471 9.00 -8.74 25.76
N GLY A 472 9.92 -8.88 24.81
CA GLY A 472 10.07 -8.02 23.64
C GLY A 472 10.69 -6.66 23.92
N SER A 473 11.19 -6.45 25.14
CA SER A 473 11.77 -5.17 25.53
C SER A 473 13.12 -4.95 24.86
N LEU A 474 13.36 -3.72 24.42
CA LEU A 474 14.69 -3.27 24.00
C LEU A 474 15.63 -3.29 25.20
N VAL A 475 16.68 -4.10 25.15
CA VAL A 475 17.72 -4.19 26.18
C VAL A 475 18.83 -3.19 25.88
N ARG A 476 19.21 -3.04 24.60
CA ARG A 476 20.33 -2.19 24.21
C ARG A 476 20.26 -1.76 22.75
N THR A 477 20.66 -0.52 22.50
CA THR A 477 21.03 -0.04 21.16
C THR A 477 22.55 0.12 21.09
N ILE A 478 23.16 -0.44 20.06
CA ILE A 478 24.58 -0.38 19.76
C ILE A 478 24.75 0.46 18.49
N SER A 479 25.46 1.58 18.62
CA SER A 479 25.80 2.49 17.53
C SER A 479 27.31 2.47 17.30
N GLY A 480 27.75 2.79 16.08
CA GLY A 480 29.18 2.86 15.76
C GLY A 480 29.52 2.60 14.29
N HIS A 481 28.57 2.10 13.51
CA HIS A 481 28.64 2.08 12.06
C HIS A 481 28.22 3.43 11.47
N ARG A 482 28.70 3.72 10.25
CA ARG A 482 28.38 4.96 9.52
C ARG A 482 27.33 4.78 8.42
N ASP A 483 26.93 3.54 8.18
CA ASP A 483 25.98 3.13 7.16
C ASP A 483 25.31 1.82 7.63
N TRP A 484 24.38 1.29 6.84
CA TRP A 484 23.52 0.15 7.17
C TRP A 484 24.28 -1.01 7.79
N VAL A 485 23.74 -1.60 8.86
CA VAL A 485 24.24 -2.86 9.40
C VAL A 485 23.54 -3.99 8.66
N LEU A 486 24.32 -4.83 7.99
CA LEU A 486 23.82 -5.86 7.07
C LEU A 486 23.86 -7.26 7.67
N ALA A 487 24.69 -7.49 8.69
CA ALA A 487 24.88 -8.80 9.30
C ALA A 487 25.16 -8.69 10.79
N VAL A 488 24.68 -9.67 11.57
CA VAL A 488 24.90 -9.75 13.01
C VAL A 488 25.08 -11.20 13.47
N ALA A 489 25.99 -11.42 14.41
CA ALA A 489 26.21 -12.73 15.02
C ALA A 489 26.58 -12.61 16.50
N TRP A 490 26.13 -13.56 17.32
CA TRP A 490 26.56 -13.70 18.70
C TRP A 490 27.83 -14.55 18.80
N SER A 491 28.69 -14.21 19.76
CA SER A 491 29.77 -15.12 20.16
C SER A 491 29.19 -16.36 20.87
N PRO A 492 29.88 -17.51 20.84
CA PRO A 492 29.39 -18.76 21.44
C PRO A 492 29.11 -18.66 22.95
N ASP A 493 29.82 -17.79 23.66
CA ASP A 493 29.65 -17.49 25.09
C ASP A 493 28.61 -16.38 25.36
N GLY A 494 28.02 -15.78 24.31
CA GLY A 494 27.05 -14.69 24.41
C GLY A 494 27.63 -13.34 24.85
N SER A 495 28.93 -13.24 25.11
CA SER A 495 29.55 -12.01 25.65
C SER A 495 29.77 -10.92 24.61
N ARG A 496 29.73 -11.25 23.32
CA ARG A 496 30.08 -10.35 22.22
C ARG A 496 29.12 -10.46 21.04
N ILE A 497 29.04 -9.36 20.29
CA ILE A 497 28.32 -9.25 19.03
C ILE A 497 29.31 -8.90 17.92
N ALA A 498 29.33 -9.69 16.85
CA ALA A 498 29.98 -9.34 15.60
C ALA A 498 28.97 -8.73 14.64
N THR A 499 29.41 -7.77 13.85
CA THR A 499 28.57 -6.99 12.94
C THR A 499 29.30 -6.75 11.63
N GLY A 500 28.58 -6.72 10.52
CA GLY A 500 29.08 -6.32 9.20
C GLY A 500 28.20 -5.22 8.61
N SER A 501 28.82 -4.23 7.95
CA SER A 501 28.11 -3.04 7.48
C SER A 501 28.45 -2.66 6.03
N ARG A 502 27.53 -1.91 5.44
CA ARG A 502 27.71 -1.20 4.16
C ARG A 502 28.82 -0.15 4.21
N ASP A 503 29.21 0.30 5.41
CA ASP A 503 30.39 1.16 5.63
C ASP A 503 31.73 0.46 5.40
N ARG A 504 31.69 -0.80 4.93
CA ARG A 504 32.85 -1.65 4.59
C ARG A 504 33.69 -2.00 5.81
N THR A 505 33.09 -2.01 6.99
CA THR A 505 33.74 -2.49 8.20
C THR A 505 32.97 -3.67 8.79
N ALA A 506 33.72 -4.57 9.41
CA ALA A 506 33.18 -5.46 10.42
C ALA A 506 33.59 -4.93 11.80
N LYS A 507 32.75 -5.12 12.82
CA LYS A 507 33.04 -4.67 14.20
C LYS A 507 32.61 -5.73 15.20
N VAL A 508 33.35 -5.79 16.31
CA VAL A 508 32.99 -6.62 17.47
C VAL A 508 32.74 -5.71 18.67
N PHE A 509 31.62 -5.94 19.35
CA PHE A 509 31.16 -5.20 20.51
C PHE A 509 30.99 -6.15 21.70
N GLU A 510 31.11 -5.62 22.91
CA GLU A 510 30.65 -6.29 24.12
C GLU A 510 29.12 -6.24 24.19
N SER A 511 28.45 -7.38 24.37
CA SER A 511 26.99 -7.46 24.34
C SER A 511 26.32 -6.77 25.53
N SER A 512 26.95 -6.83 26.71
CA SER A 512 26.43 -6.30 27.97
C SER A 512 26.44 -4.77 28.02
N SER A 513 27.49 -4.13 27.51
CA SER A 513 27.69 -2.67 27.56
C SER A 513 27.42 -1.97 26.22
N GLY A 514 27.55 -2.69 25.10
CA GLY A 514 27.57 -2.12 23.75
C GLY A 514 28.90 -1.45 23.40
N ALA A 515 29.94 -1.60 24.23
CA ALA A 515 31.24 -1.01 23.96
C ALA A 515 31.89 -1.65 22.73
N LEU A 516 32.43 -0.80 21.84
CA LEU A 516 33.20 -1.25 20.69
C LEU A 516 34.54 -1.83 21.17
N LEU A 517 34.78 -3.11 20.88
CA LEU A 517 36.03 -3.79 21.20
C LEU A 517 37.04 -3.68 20.07
N THR A 518 36.61 -3.88 18.82
CA THR A 518 37.52 -3.89 17.66
C THR A 518 36.78 -3.53 16.36
N THR A 519 37.47 -2.85 15.45
CA THR A 519 37.02 -2.59 14.08
C THR A 519 37.97 -3.23 13.06
N TYR A 520 37.41 -3.91 12.06
CA TYR A 520 38.11 -4.55 10.96
C TYR A 520 37.78 -3.82 9.65
N GLY A 521 38.63 -2.87 9.27
CA GLY A 521 38.36 -1.92 8.18
C GLY A 521 39.07 -2.21 6.85
N ARG A 522 39.60 -3.42 6.62
CA ARG A 522 40.29 -3.74 5.35
C ARG A 522 39.34 -4.20 4.23
N HIS A 523 38.03 -4.12 4.41
CA HIS A 523 37.12 -4.55 3.35
C HIS A 523 36.98 -3.44 2.30
N ASP A 524 37.17 -3.80 1.03
CA ASP A 524 37.03 -2.86 -0.09
C ASP A 524 35.58 -2.68 -0.55
N ALA A 525 34.65 -3.43 0.04
CA ALA A 525 33.23 -3.45 -0.30
C ALA A 525 32.36 -3.77 0.94
N PRO A 526 31.03 -3.56 0.88
CA PRO A 526 30.10 -3.88 1.97
C PRO A 526 30.30 -5.27 2.58
N VAL A 527 30.27 -5.36 3.91
CA VAL A 527 30.35 -6.64 4.63
C VAL A 527 28.93 -7.15 4.85
N ARG A 528 28.62 -8.32 4.28
CA ARG A 528 27.26 -8.90 4.25
C ARG A 528 27.09 -10.16 5.09
N GLY A 529 28.17 -10.67 5.66
CA GLY A 529 28.11 -11.82 6.56
C GLY A 529 29.16 -11.72 7.64
N VAL A 530 28.81 -12.15 8.86
CA VAL A 530 29.73 -12.33 9.98
C VAL A 530 29.41 -13.61 10.74
N LEU A 531 30.43 -14.28 11.26
CA LEU A 531 30.33 -15.43 12.16
C LEU A 531 31.47 -15.40 13.17
N PHE A 532 31.28 -16.05 14.31
CA PHE A 532 32.37 -16.42 15.21
C PHE A 532 32.86 -17.84 14.90
N ALA A 533 34.16 -18.06 15.06
CA ALA A 533 34.71 -19.41 15.14
C ALA A 533 34.30 -20.08 16.48
N PRO A 534 34.35 -21.42 16.61
CA PRO A 534 33.82 -22.16 17.76
C PRO A 534 34.42 -21.74 19.10
N GLY A 535 35.70 -21.37 19.13
CA GLY A 535 36.38 -20.89 20.34
C GLY A 535 36.08 -19.43 20.69
N GLY A 536 35.34 -18.70 19.86
CA GLY A 536 35.00 -17.29 20.08
C GLY A 536 36.17 -16.30 19.96
N GLU A 537 37.41 -16.76 19.82
CA GLU A 537 38.59 -15.89 19.72
C GLU A 537 38.78 -15.27 18.32
N GLU A 538 38.06 -15.80 17.34
CA GLU A 538 38.18 -15.44 15.94
C GLU A 538 36.81 -15.15 15.32
N MET A 539 36.83 -14.27 14.32
CA MET A 539 35.66 -13.87 13.55
C MET A 539 35.92 -14.14 12.08
N ILE A 540 34.88 -14.54 11.36
CA ILE A 540 34.86 -14.61 9.90
C ILE A 540 33.92 -13.51 9.42
N SER A 541 34.35 -12.74 8.42
CA SER A 541 33.49 -11.78 7.72
C SER A 541 33.51 -12.05 6.22
N ALA A 542 32.41 -11.76 5.53
CA ALA A 542 32.35 -11.87 4.07
C ALA A 542 31.76 -10.61 3.44
N SER A 543 32.28 -10.27 2.27
CA SER A 543 31.95 -9.00 1.62
C SER A 543 31.63 -9.16 0.14
N ASP A 544 31.05 -8.10 -0.42
CA ASP A 544 30.83 -7.94 -1.85
C ASP A 544 32.15 -7.89 -2.64
N ALA A 545 33.32 -7.83 -1.98
CA ALA A 545 34.63 -7.99 -2.61
C ALA A 545 34.94 -9.45 -3.00
N GLN A 546 33.90 -10.29 -3.06
CA GLN A 546 33.93 -11.67 -3.55
C GLN A 546 34.81 -12.59 -2.71
N LYS A 547 34.95 -12.29 -1.43
CA LYS A 547 35.78 -13.06 -0.50
C LYS A 547 35.19 -13.10 0.90
N TRP A 548 35.73 -14.03 1.68
CA TRP A 548 35.62 -13.98 3.13
C TRP A 548 37.01 -13.84 3.76
N ASP A 549 37.09 -13.13 4.88
CA ASP A 549 38.29 -12.87 5.68
C ASP A 549 38.12 -13.47 7.08
N ARG A 550 39.21 -13.94 7.68
CA ARG A 550 39.25 -14.46 9.05
C ARG A 550 40.19 -13.64 9.91
N TRP A 551 39.76 -13.37 11.14
CA TRP A 551 40.38 -12.39 12.03
C TRP A 551 40.60 -12.96 13.42
N LYS A 552 41.76 -12.68 14.03
CA LYS A 552 41.96 -12.83 15.46
C LYS A 552 41.43 -11.60 16.17
N ILE A 553 40.51 -11.78 17.12
CA ILE A 553 39.79 -10.66 17.70
C ILE A 553 40.68 -9.80 18.59
N ALA A 554 41.34 -10.40 19.59
CA ALA A 554 42.14 -9.67 20.58
C ALA A 554 43.30 -8.84 19.98
N ALA A 555 43.82 -9.26 18.82
CA ALA A 555 44.94 -8.61 18.16
C ALA A 555 44.52 -7.77 16.93
N ALA A 556 43.23 -7.73 16.59
CA ALA A 556 42.72 -7.20 15.33
C ALA A 556 43.48 -7.73 14.07
N ALA A 557 44.05 -8.93 14.17
CA ALA A 557 44.97 -9.45 13.17
C ALA A 557 44.20 -10.20 12.08
N HIS A 558 44.46 -9.86 10.81
CA HIS A 558 44.01 -10.64 9.66
C HIS A 558 44.80 -11.94 9.60
N LEU A 559 44.10 -13.07 9.51
CA LEU A 559 44.70 -14.40 9.50
C LEU A 559 44.77 -14.99 8.10
N ARG A 560 43.69 -14.87 7.33
CA ARG A 560 43.58 -15.37 5.95
C ARG A 560 42.32 -14.82 5.27
N ASP A 561 42.28 -14.97 3.97
CA ASP A 561 41.09 -14.77 3.16
C ASP A 561 40.94 -15.84 2.07
N THR A 562 39.79 -15.87 1.42
CA THR A 562 39.55 -16.76 0.28
C THR A 562 38.59 -16.11 -0.71
N HIS A 563 39.05 -15.93 -1.94
CA HIS A 563 38.25 -15.42 -3.05
C HIS A 563 37.36 -16.51 -3.66
N LEU A 564 36.14 -16.13 -4.03
CA LEU A 564 35.08 -17.04 -4.50
C LEU A 564 34.64 -16.75 -5.94
N GLY A 565 35.08 -15.63 -6.54
CA GLY A 565 34.75 -15.26 -7.92
C GLY A 565 33.32 -14.74 -8.12
N GLY A 566 32.64 -14.37 -7.04
CA GLY A 566 31.35 -13.70 -7.03
C GLY A 566 31.05 -13.15 -5.64
N GLU A 567 30.25 -12.08 -5.58
CA GLU A 567 29.87 -11.41 -4.32
C GLU A 567 29.27 -12.40 -3.32
N VAL A 568 29.50 -12.15 -2.03
CA VAL A 568 28.99 -12.98 -0.94
C VAL A 568 27.85 -12.27 -0.24
N PHE A 569 26.73 -12.97 -0.07
CA PHE A 569 25.51 -12.37 0.48
C PHE A 569 25.27 -12.69 1.96
N GLN A 570 25.87 -13.76 2.47
CA GLN A 570 25.55 -14.31 3.78
C GLN A 570 26.66 -15.25 4.26
N LEU A 571 26.74 -15.50 5.56
CA LEU A 571 27.50 -16.60 6.15
C LEU A 571 26.59 -17.40 7.08
N VAL A 572 26.63 -18.74 6.99
CA VAL A 572 25.86 -19.62 7.87
C VAL A 572 26.75 -20.71 8.44
N ALA A 573 26.80 -20.82 9.76
CA ALA A 573 27.45 -21.94 10.44
C ALA A 573 26.52 -23.16 10.48
N ALA A 574 27.09 -24.35 10.30
CA ALA A 574 26.38 -25.63 10.39
C ALA A 574 27.32 -26.70 10.96
N GLY A 575 27.22 -26.94 12.26
CA GLY A 575 28.13 -27.85 12.97
C GLY A 575 29.59 -27.40 12.85
N GLU A 576 30.45 -28.26 12.33
CA GLU A 576 31.88 -27.99 12.14
C GLU A 576 32.19 -27.19 10.86
N PHE A 577 31.17 -26.81 10.10
CA PHE A 577 31.31 -26.11 8.82
C PHE A 577 30.70 -24.72 8.85
N PHE A 578 31.09 -23.90 7.88
CA PHE A 578 30.30 -22.76 7.44
C PHE A 578 30.10 -22.79 5.93
N VAL A 579 28.97 -22.22 5.52
CA VAL A 579 28.49 -22.24 4.16
C VAL A 579 28.41 -20.81 3.63
N VAL A 580 28.88 -20.62 2.40
CA VAL A 580 29.02 -19.32 1.75
C VAL A 580 28.33 -19.35 0.38
N PRO A 581 27.21 -18.64 0.18
CA PRO A 581 26.60 -18.48 -1.12
C PRO A 581 27.36 -17.42 -1.93
N SER A 582 27.38 -17.57 -3.26
CA SER A 582 28.05 -16.63 -4.15
C SER A 582 27.18 -16.22 -5.35
N ALA A 583 27.38 -14.98 -5.80
CA ALA A 583 26.72 -14.41 -6.97
C ALA A 583 26.98 -15.17 -8.27
N ASN A 584 28.04 -15.96 -8.35
CA ASN A 584 28.34 -16.80 -9.50
C ASN A 584 27.48 -18.09 -9.58
N GLY A 585 26.51 -18.24 -8.67
CA GLY A 585 25.58 -19.38 -8.66
C GLY A 585 26.05 -20.58 -7.85
N LYS A 586 27.14 -20.41 -7.08
CA LYS A 586 27.76 -21.48 -6.30
C LYS A 586 27.51 -21.33 -4.80
N VAL A 587 27.61 -22.45 -4.11
CA VAL A 587 27.64 -22.54 -2.65
C VAL A 587 28.92 -23.25 -2.24
N HIS A 588 29.68 -22.63 -1.34
CA HIS A 588 30.96 -23.14 -0.89
C HIS A 588 30.86 -23.61 0.56
N LEU A 589 31.41 -24.79 0.85
CA LEU A 589 31.46 -25.37 2.18
C LEU A 589 32.91 -25.36 2.69
N PHE A 590 33.12 -24.78 3.87
CA PHE A 590 34.42 -24.68 4.50
C PHE A 590 34.37 -25.25 5.92
N LYS A 591 35.47 -25.85 6.38
CA LYS A 591 35.63 -26.19 7.80
C LYS A 591 35.70 -24.91 8.62
N LEU A 592 34.92 -24.84 9.68
CA LEU A 592 34.89 -23.70 10.57
C LEU A 592 36.17 -23.62 11.43
N GLN A 593 36.80 -24.76 11.73
CA GLN A 593 38.03 -24.82 12.52
C GLN A 593 39.20 -24.05 11.90
N ASP A 594 39.47 -24.22 10.61
CA ASP A 594 40.66 -23.69 9.94
C ASP A 594 40.35 -22.93 8.63
N GLY A 595 39.12 -23.04 8.11
CA GLY A 595 38.69 -22.46 6.86
C GLY A 595 39.01 -23.30 5.62
N GLU A 596 39.46 -24.55 5.76
CA GLU A 596 39.73 -25.42 4.61
C GLU A 596 38.46 -25.60 3.77
N LYS A 597 38.58 -25.43 2.44
CA LYS A 597 37.46 -25.68 1.52
C LYS A 597 37.22 -27.19 1.42
N VAL A 598 36.03 -27.61 1.82
CA VAL A 598 35.62 -29.02 1.76
C VAL A 598 34.95 -29.31 0.42
N ARG A 599 34.05 -28.43 -0.02
CA ARG A 599 33.23 -28.66 -1.21
C ARG A 599 32.73 -27.37 -1.84
N GLU A 600 32.27 -27.50 -3.07
CA GLU A 600 31.52 -26.51 -3.81
C GLU A 600 30.32 -27.20 -4.47
N TYR A 601 29.16 -26.54 -4.41
CA TYR A 601 27.93 -26.94 -5.08
C TYR A 601 27.59 -25.90 -6.13
N ASP A 602 27.14 -26.34 -7.30
CA ASP A 602 26.65 -25.45 -8.35
C ASP A 602 25.12 -25.57 -8.38
N SER A 603 24.42 -24.43 -8.27
CA SER A 603 22.96 -24.39 -8.34
C SER A 603 22.41 -24.88 -9.69
N GLY A 604 23.22 -24.89 -10.75
CA GLY A 604 22.80 -25.25 -12.10
C GLY A 604 21.83 -24.25 -12.74
N THR A 605 21.50 -23.16 -12.04
CA THR A 605 20.50 -22.18 -12.49
C THR A 605 21.10 -21.07 -13.35
N GLY A 606 22.43 -20.88 -13.28
CA GLY A 606 23.11 -19.71 -13.87
C GLY A 606 22.71 -18.37 -13.22
N ARG A 607 22.03 -18.40 -12.07
CA ARG A 607 21.60 -17.22 -11.32
C ARG A 607 22.38 -17.09 -10.02
N ARG A 608 22.38 -15.87 -9.45
CA ARG A 608 23.00 -15.58 -8.17
C ARG A 608 22.34 -16.42 -7.07
N VAL A 609 23.13 -17.11 -6.27
CA VAL A 609 22.66 -17.69 -5.00
C VAL A 609 22.79 -16.59 -3.95
N ILE A 610 21.68 -16.18 -3.37
CA ILE A 610 21.60 -15.01 -2.48
C ILE A 610 21.30 -15.37 -1.03
N SER A 611 20.83 -16.60 -0.78
CA SER A 611 20.59 -17.11 0.56
C SER A 611 20.99 -18.58 0.66
N VAL A 612 21.29 -19.02 1.88
CA VAL A 612 21.70 -20.39 2.17
C VAL A 612 21.18 -20.84 3.53
N ALA A 613 20.90 -22.13 3.66
CA ALA A 613 20.73 -22.81 4.93
C ALA A 613 21.51 -24.12 4.93
N ALA A 614 21.95 -24.55 6.10
CA ALA A 614 22.52 -25.88 6.27
C ALA A 614 22.14 -26.45 7.62
N SER A 615 21.95 -27.77 7.66
CA SER A 615 21.66 -28.53 8.85
C SER A 615 22.61 -29.72 8.90
N GLY A 616 23.54 -29.69 9.85
CA GLY A 616 24.41 -30.83 10.13
C GLY A 616 23.61 -32.08 10.52
N PRO A 617 22.65 -31.99 11.45
CA PRO A 617 21.82 -33.14 11.84
C PRO A 617 21.00 -33.75 10.69
N ALA A 618 20.46 -32.93 9.80
CA ALA A 618 19.70 -33.41 8.64
C ALA A 618 20.60 -33.83 7.47
N ASP A 619 21.91 -33.53 7.54
CA ASP A 619 22.86 -33.73 6.45
C ASP A 619 22.44 -33.00 5.15
N LEU A 620 21.95 -31.77 5.27
CA LEU A 620 21.42 -30.99 4.13
C LEU A 620 22.02 -29.59 4.04
N VAL A 621 22.16 -29.11 2.81
CA VAL A 621 22.43 -27.71 2.46
C VAL A 621 21.45 -27.27 1.40
N ALA A 622 20.89 -26.07 1.55
CA ALA A 622 19.93 -25.47 0.62
C ALA A 622 20.42 -24.11 0.14
N ALA A 623 20.24 -23.83 -1.14
CA ALA A 623 20.51 -22.55 -1.79
C ALA A 623 19.21 -21.91 -2.26
N GLY A 624 19.06 -20.61 -2.02
CA GLY A 624 18.00 -19.78 -2.56
C GLY A 624 18.56 -18.85 -3.63
N THR A 625 17.93 -18.83 -4.80
CA THR A 625 18.39 -18.05 -5.95
C THR A 625 17.59 -16.78 -6.14
N GLN A 626 18.18 -15.82 -6.85
CA GLN A 626 17.53 -14.54 -7.17
C GLN A 626 16.24 -14.69 -8.00
N ASP A 627 16.11 -15.75 -8.78
CA ASP A 627 14.92 -16.04 -9.60
C ASP A 627 13.90 -16.96 -8.90
N GLY A 628 14.03 -17.12 -7.58
CA GLY A 628 13.01 -17.78 -6.76
C GLY A 628 13.09 -19.29 -6.71
N ARG A 629 14.22 -19.90 -7.08
CA ARG A 629 14.43 -21.34 -6.99
C ARG A 629 15.14 -21.71 -5.69
N VAL A 630 14.81 -22.91 -5.22
CA VAL A 630 15.50 -23.56 -4.11
C VAL A 630 16.17 -24.82 -4.64
N VAL A 631 17.46 -24.98 -4.32
CA VAL A 631 18.22 -26.18 -4.66
C VAL A 631 18.75 -26.79 -3.37
N VAL A 632 18.57 -28.09 -3.19
CA VAL A 632 18.96 -28.80 -1.97
C VAL A 632 19.93 -29.92 -2.33
N TRP A 633 21.00 -30.03 -1.55
CA TRP A 633 21.98 -31.11 -1.65
C TRP A 633 22.16 -31.78 -0.29
N LYS A 634 22.74 -32.98 -0.31
CA LYS A 634 23.29 -33.57 0.90
C LYS A 634 24.60 -32.88 1.27
N LEU A 635 24.80 -32.65 2.57
CA LEU A 635 26.02 -32.02 3.05
C LEU A 635 27.22 -32.99 2.96
N SER A 636 26.99 -34.28 3.21
CA SER A 636 28.02 -35.32 3.21
C SER A 636 28.35 -35.88 1.82
N THR A 637 27.40 -35.93 0.89
CA THR A 637 27.58 -36.54 -0.45
C THR A 637 27.38 -35.54 -1.59
N ALA A 638 28.13 -35.73 -2.69
CA ALA A 638 28.15 -34.85 -3.85
C ALA A 638 26.81 -34.87 -4.62
#